data_AF-A0A354J5R4-F1
#
_entry.id   AF-A0A354J5R4-F1
#
_cell.length_a   1.000
_cell.length_b   1.000
_cell.length_c   1.000
_cell.angle_alpha   90.00
_cell.angle_beta   90.00
_cell.angle_gamma   90.00
#
_symmetry.space_group_name_H-M   'P 1'
#
loop_
_entity.id
_entity.type
_entity.pdbx_description
1 polymer ?
#
loop_
_entity_poly.entity_id
_entity_poly.type
_entity_poly.pdbx_seq_one_letter_code
_entity_poly.pdbx_strand_id
1 'polypeptide(L)'
;YELDLVLRNNLTTKEHPLGLYHPHEELHHIKKENIGLIEVMGLAVLPARLQVEMETLKDYILGGKDVASNEMIAKHADWAKEFTTHYTDINENNIDDILKKEIGLVFLKVLEDAGVYKRDVKGRAAFGRFVNELQSELGKSL
;
A
#
# COMPACT_ATOMS: atom_id res chain seq x y z
N TYR A 1 -1.76 -10.91 28.96
CA TYR A 1 -1.25 -11.25 27.62
C TYR A 1 -1.93 -10.35 26.61
N GLU A 2 -1.20 -9.95 25.58
CA GLU A 2 -1.72 -9.20 24.43
C GLU A 2 -1.56 -10.10 23.20
N LEU A 3 -2.57 -10.12 22.32
CA LEU A 3 -2.59 -10.94 21.11
C LEU A 3 -3.05 -10.08 19.94
N ASP A 4 -2.12 -9.78 19.04
CA ASP A 4 -2.41 -9.16 17.76
C ASP A 4 -2.74 -10.23 16.72
N LEU A 5 -3.88 -10.07 16.03
CA LEU A 5 -4.35 -10.98 15.00
C LEU A 5 -4.44 -10.26 13.66
N VAL A 6 -3.84 -10.88 12.63
CA VAL A 6 -3.95 -10.45 11.24
C VAL A 6 -4.66 -11.52 10.45
N LEU A 7 -5.81 -11.17 9.87
CA LEU A 7 -6.54 -12.07 8.98
C LEU A 7 -5.93 -12.04 7.58
N ARG A 8 -5.76 -13.22 6.99
CA ARG A 8 -5.29 -13.39 5.62
C ARG A 8 -6.24 -14.27 4.82
N ASN A 9 -6.35 -13.99 3.54
CA ASN A 9 -7.15 -14.78 2.62
C ASN A 9 -6.43 -14.86 1.26
N ASN A 10 -6.14 -16.08 0.82
CA ASN A 10 -5.39 -16.35 -0.40
C ASN A 10 -6.29 -16.53 -1.64
N LEU A 11 -7.57 -16.11 -1.56
CA LEU A 11 -8.49 -16.15 -2.68
C LEU A 11 -7.92 -15.35 -3.87
N THR A 12 -7.85 -15.97 -5.04
CA THR A 12 -7.50 -15.32 -6.31
C THR A 12 -8.75 -15.18 -7.18
N THR A 13 -8.72 -14.22 -8.09
CA THR A 13 -9.75 -14.02 -9.11
C THR A 13 -9.10 -13.87 -10.48
N LYS A 14 -9.88 -13.82 -11.56
CA LYS A 14 -9.31 -13.58 -12.90
C LYS A 14 -8.74 -12.16 -12.98
N GLU A 15 -9.41 -11.24 -12.31
CA GLU A 15 -9.07 -9.82 -12.21
C GLU A 15 -7.84 -9.61 -11.31
N HIS A 16 -7.72 -10.37 -10.23
CA HIS A 16 -6.60 -10.31 -9.28
C HIS A 16 -5.89 -11.67 -9.16
N PRO A 17 -5.02 -12.03 -10.13
CA PRO A 17 -4.36 -13.33 -10.16
C PRO A 17 -3.34 -13.53 -9.03
N LEU A 18 -2.80 -12.43 -8.47
CA LEU A 18 -1.90 -12.48 -7.31
C LEU A 18 -2.63 -12.53 -5.96
N GLY A 19 -3.96 -12.39 -5.96
CA GLY A 19 -4.80 -12.44 -4.76
C GLY A 19 -5.77 -11.26 -4.69
N LEU A 20 -7.03 -11.54 -4.32
CA LEU A 20 -8.03 -10.52 -4.06
C LEU A 20 -7.67 -9.65 -2.85
N TYR A 21 -6.99 -10.25 -1.86
CA TYR A 21 -6.52 -9.62 -0.62
C TYR A 21 -5.00 -9.44 -0.62
N HIS A 22 -4.49 -9.00 -1.75
CA HIS A 22 -3.09 -8.69 -2.02
C HIS A 22 -3.04 -7.30 -2.67
N PRO A 23 -1.93 -6.53 -2.60
CA PRO A 23 -1.83 -5.27 -3.33
C PRO A 23 -2.19 -5.43 -4.80
N HIS A 24 -3.07 -4.58 -5.34
CA HIS A 24 -3.48 -4.69 -6.73
C HIS A 24 -2.42 -4.12 -7.68
N GLU A 25 -2.53 -4.47 -8.97
CA GLU A 25 -1.48 -4.27 -9.99
C GLU A 25 -1.03 -2.83 -10.10
N GLU A 26 -1.96 -1.89 -9.98
CA GLU A 26 -1.73 -0.45 -10.01
C GLU A 26 -0.83 0.07 -8.90
N LEU A 27 -0.64 -0.70 -7.80
CA LEU A 27 0.19 -0.30 -6.66
C LEU A 27 1.57 -0.97 -6.64
N HIS A 28 1.82 -1.93 -7.55
CA HIS A 28 3.04 -2.75 -7.55
C HIS A 28 4.32 -1.95 -7.82
N HIS A 29 4.20 -0.75 -8.37
CA HIS A 29 5.34 0.14 -8.54
C HIS A 29 5.99 0.45 -7.18
N ILE A 30 5.20 0.68 -6.11
CA ILE A 30 5.70 0.87 -4.73
C ILE A 30 5.86 -0.47 -4.00
N LYS A 31 4.81 -1.29 -3.94
CA LYS A 31 4.79 -2.51 -3.13
C LYS A 31 4.07 -3.64 -3.84
N LYS A 32 4.80 -4.71 -4.15
CA LYS A 32 4.28 -5.92 -4.81
C LYS A 32 4.28 -7.13 -3.88
N GLU A 33 5.11 -7.15 -2.85
CA GLU A 33 5.22 -8.31 -1.96
C GLU A 33 4.10 -8.28 -0.92
N ASN A 34 3.79 -9.46 -0.37
CA ASN A 34 2.77 -9.63 0.66
C ASN A 34 2.98 -8.70 1.87
N ILE A 35 1.87 -8.34 2.53
CA ILE A 35 1.85 -7.54 3.75
C ILE A 35 2.10 -8.43 4.96
N GLY A 36 3.22 -8.20 5.65
CA GLY A 36 3.62 -8.86 6.87
C GLY A 36 3.02 -8.25 8.13
N LEU A 37 3.35 -8.86 9.27
CA LEU A 37 2.82 -8.45 10.58
C LEU A 37 3.19 -7.01 10.94
N ILE A 38 4.45 -6.63 10.70
CA ILE A 38 4.98 -5.30 11.02
C ILE A 38 4.30 -4.19 10.21
N GLU A 39 3.92 -4.48 8.97
CA GLU A 39 3.19 -3.55 8.11
C GLU A 39 1.76 -3.35 8.56
N VAL A 40 1.09 -4.42 9.02
CA VAL A 40 -0.25 -4.32 9.60
C VAL A 40 -0.23 -3.56 10.93
N MET A 41 0.88 -3.63 11.67
CA MET A 41 1.08 -2.83 12.89
C MET A 41 1.40 -1.34 12.61
N GLY A 42 1.47 -0.93 11.34
CA GLY A 42 1.62 0.47 10.94
C GLY A 42 3.04 0.89 10.55
N LEU A 43 4.00 -0.04 10.49
CA LEU A 43 5.34 0.24 9.99
C LEU A 43 5.47 -0.19 8.52
N ALA A 44 5.60 0.75 7.60
CA ALA A 44 5.85 0.42 6.20
C ALA A 44 7.29 -0.10 6.01
N VAL A 45 7.42 -1.36 5.57
CA VAL A 45 8.69 -1.91 5.09
C VAL A 45 8.64 -1.98 3.57
N LEU A 46 9.49 -1.16 2.96
CA LEU A 46 9.52 -0.98 1.51
C LEU A 46 10.70 -1.77 0.90
N PRO A 47 10.57 -2.20 -0.38
CA PRO A 47 11.64 -2.90 -1.07
C PRO A 47 12.92 -2.05 -1.14
N ALA A 48 14.10 -2.66 -0.94
CA ALA A 48 15.38 -1.95 -1.01
C ALA A 48 15.60 -1.22 -2.35
N ARG A 49 15.06 -1.77 -3.46
CA ARG A 49 15.06 -1.12 -4.78
C ARG A 49 14.44 0.27 -4.76
N LEU A 50 13.42 0.48 -3.92
CA LEU A 50 12.63 1.70 -3.93
C LEU A 50 13.46 2.90 -3.49
N GLN A 51 14.43 2.70 -2.60
CA GLN A 51 15.35 3.77 -2.21
C GLN A 51 16.10 4.34 -3.43
N VAL A 52 16.70 3.46 -4.24
CA VAL A 52 17.45 3.86 -5.45
C VAL A 52 16.51 4.46 -6.51
N GLU A 53 15.32 3.87 -6.67
CA GLU A 53 14.29 4.37 -7.57
C GLU A 53 13.83 5.79 -7.17
N MET A 54 13.63 6.08 -5.88
CA MET A 54 13.17 7.39 -5.40
C MET A 54 14.24 8.49 -5.51
N GLU A 55 15.52 8.17 -5.25
CA GLU A 55 16.61 9.12 -5.51
C GLU A 55 16.68 9.50 -7.00
N THR A 56 16.57 8.50 -7.89
CA THR A 56 16.56 8.73 -9.34
C THR A 56 15.31 9.51 -9.77
N LEU A 57 14.15 9.19 -9.19
CA LEU A 57 12.90 9.88 -9.50
C LEU A 57 12.94 11.34 -9.06
N LYS A 58 13.50 11.63 -7.88
CA LYS A 58 13.75 12.99 -7.39
C LYS A 58 14.57 13.81 -8.38
N ASP A 59 15.69 13.28 -8.85
CA ASP A 59 16.55 13.96 -9.84
C ASP A 59 15.83 14.25 -11.15
N TYR A 60 14.95 13.34 -11.58
CA TYR A 60 14.17 13.52 -12.80
C TYR A 60 13.10 14.59 -12.63
N ILE A 61 12.38 14.60 -11.51
CA ILE A 61 11.36 15.60 -11.20
C ILE A 61 11.98 16.99 -11.10
N LEU A 62 13.05 17.16 -10.30
CA LEU A 62 13.73 18.44 -10.13
C LEU A 62 14.37 18.95 -11.42
N GLY A 63 14.90 18.03 -12.24
CA GLY A 63 15.52 18.35 -13.52
C GLY A 63 14.53 18.54 -14.68
N GLY A 64 13.21 18.40 -14.46
CA GLY A 64 12.20 18.48 -15.51
C GLY A 64 12.36 17.43 -16.62
N LYS A 65 12.92 16.26 -16.28
CA LYS A 65 13.17 15.16 -17.21
C LYS A 65 11.95 14.25 -17.33
N ASP A 66 11.81 13.59 -18.46
CA ASP A 66 10.75 12.59 -18.66
C ASP A 66 11.06 11.30 -17.87
N VAL A 67 10.25 11.00 -16.86
CA VAL A 67 10.36 9.78 -16.03
C VAL A 67 10.21 8.51 -16.87
N ALA A 68 9.37 8.54 -17.91
CA ALA A 68 9.15 7.37 -18.76
C ALA A 68 10.39 7.00 -19.60
N SER A 69 11.33 7.93 -19.77
CA SER A 69 12.56 7.72 -20.53
C SER A 69 13.62 6.88 -19.79
N ASN A 70 13.45 6.61 -18.50
CA ASN A 70 14.38 5.85 -17.68
C ASN A 70 13.76 4.51 -17.26
N GLU A 71 14.31 3.41 -17.78
CA GLU A 71 13.79 2.04 -17.55
C GLU A 71 13.61 1.69 -16.06
N MET A 72 14.47 2.22 -15.16
CA MET A 72 14.40 1.94 -13.73
C MET A 72 13.14 2.54 -13.08
N ILE A 73 12.77 3.76 -13.48
CA ILE A 73 11.69 4.53 -12.88
C ILE A 73 10.46 4.67 -13.79
N ALA A 74 10.48 4.10 -14.99
CA ALA A 74 9.38 4.21 -15.96
C ALA A 74 8.03 3.75 -15.38
N LYS A 75 8.02 2.72 -14.53
CA LYS A 75 6.84 2.25 -13.78
C LYS A 75 6.25 3.26 -12.80
N HIS A 76 6.96 4.35 -12.49
CA HIS A 76 6.52 5.45 -11.65
C HIS A 76 5.98 6.63 -12.46
N ALA A 77 6.08 6.61 -13.81
CA ALA A 77 5.81 7.78 -14.64
C ALA A 77 4.38 8.30 -14.48
N ASP A 78 3.38 7.42 -14.55
CA ASP A 78 1.97 7.82 -14.42
C ASP A 78 1.67 8.36 -13.02
N TRP A 79 2.15 7.66 -11.98
CA TRP A 79 2.03 8.10 -10.59
C TRP A 79 2.71 9.46 -10.36
N ALA A 80 3.94 9.65 -10.86
CA ALA A 80 4.68 10.90 -10.76
C ALA A 80 3.97 12.05 -11.48
N LYS A 81 3.48 11.78 -12.69
CA LYS A 81 2.71 12.74 -13.46
C LYS A 81 1.42 13.15 -12.74
N GLU A 82 0.73 12.20 -12.11
CA GLU A 82 -0.48 12.48 -11.33
C GLU A 82 -0.14 13.34 -10.11
N PHE A 83 0.71 12.85 -9.19
CA PHE A 83 0.89 13.51 -7.90
C PHE A 83 1.56 14.88 -8.03
N THR A 84 2.45 15.08 -9.01
CA THR A 84 3.12 16.38 -9.19
C THR A 84 2.13 17.49 -9.47
N THR A 85 0.98 17.20 -10.10
CA THR A 85 -0.09 18.19 -10.30
C THR A 85 -0.75 18.67 -9.01
N HIS A 86 -0.62 17.92 -7.91
CA HIS A 86 -1.18 18.28 -6.59
C HIS A 86 -0.33 19.32 -5.84
N TYR A 87 0.87 19.64 -6.34
CA TYR A 87 1.81 20.55 -5.70
C TYR A 87 2.07 21.76 -6.60
N THR A 88 2.00 22.95 -6.01
CA THR A 88 2.23 24.21 -6.75
C THR A 88 3.71 24.47 -7.00
N ASP A 89 4.59 23.96 -6.14
CA ASP A 89 6.04 24.11 -6.24
C ASP A 89 6.71 22.84 -5.71
N ILE A 90 7.64 22.31 -6.49
CA ILE A 90 8.45 21.13 -6.17
C ILE A 90 9.90 21.52 -6.37
N ASN A 91 10.68 21.46 -5.29
CA ASN A 91 12.07 21.89 -5.26
C ASN A 91 12.90 21.03 -4.28
N GLU A 92 14.20 21.27 -4.23
CA GLU A 92 15.16 20.50 -3.41
C GLU A 92 14.81 20.46 -1.92
N ASN A 93 14.09 21.47 -1.41
CA ASN A 93 13.76 21.55 0.02
C ASN A 93 12.50 20.76 0.40
N ASN A 94 11.65 20.36 -0.55
CA ASN A 94 10.36 19.72 -0.25
C ASN A 94 10.14 18.36 -0.93
N ILE A 95 10.93 18.02 -1.95
CA ILE A 95 10.72 16.81 -2.74
C ILE A 95 10.76 15.52 -1.91
N ASP A 96 11.64 15.44 -0.91
CA ASP A 96 11.77 14.25 -0.06
C ASP A 96 10.51 14.01 0.78
N ASP A 97 9.94 15.08 1.34
CA ASP A 97 8.70 15.02 2.11
C ASP A 97 7.49 14.71 1.22
N ILE A 98 7.47 15.26 -0.01
CA ILE A 98 6.46 14.95 -1.01
C ILE A 98 6.51 13.47 -1.38
N LEU A 99 7.67 12.95 -1.77
CA LEU A 99 7.84 11.54 -2.12
C LEU A 99 7.45 10.63 -0.96
N LYS A 100 7.88 10.95 0.26
CA LYS A 100 7.50 10.20 1.47
C LYS A 100 5.98 10.19 1.67
N LYS A 101 5.32 11.33 1.51
CA LYS A 101 3.86 11.45 1.63
C LYS A 101 3.15 10.63 0.55
N GLU A 102 3.55 10.77 -0.70
CA GLU A 102 2.91 10.08 -1.84
C GLU A 102 3.12 8.56 -1.76
N ILE A 103 4.31 8.10 -1.35
CA ILE A 103 4.56 6.68 -1.05
C ILE A 103 3.62 6.21 0.06
N GLY A 104 3.43 7.01 1.11
CA GLY A 104 2.49 6.70 2.20
C GLY A 104 1.05 6.58 1.74
N LEU A 105 0.62 7.42 0.79
CA LEU A 105 -0.72 7.35 0.19
C LEU A 105 -0.91 6.08 -0.66
N VAL A 106 0.08 5.69 -1.45
CA VAL A 106 0.04 4.42 -2.19
C VAL A 106 0.05 3.25 -1.20
N PHE A 107 0.89 3.30 -0.16
CA PHE A 107 0.96 2.25 0.85
C PHE A 107 -0.34 2.10 1.66
N LEU A 108 -1.08 3.19 1.88
CA LEU A 108 -2.42 3.11 2.48
C LEU A 108 -3.36 2.28 1.61
N LYS A 109 -3.38 2.51 0.29
CA LYS A 109 -4.20 1.73 -0.66
C LYS A 109 -3.78 0.25 -0.65
N VAL A 110 -2.48 -0.02 -0.58
CA VAL A 110 -1.91 -1.39 -0.46
C VAL A 110 -2.48 -2.12 0.77
N LEU A 111 -2.62 -1.43 1.90
CA LEU A 111 -3.24 -1.99 3.11
C LEU A 111 -4.76 -2.18 2.95
N GLU A 112 -5.44 -1.28 2.24
CA GLU A 112 -6.88 -1.39 1.94
C GLU A 112 -7.19 -2.59 1.04
N ASP A 113 -6.34 -2.86 0.05
CA ASP A 113 -6.44 -4.04 -0.82
C ASP A 113 -6.23 -5.33 -0.03
N ALA A 114 -5.19 -5.37 0.81
CA ALA A 114 -4.84 -6.53 1.61
C ALA A 114 -5.84 -6.83 2.74
N GLY A 115 -6.64 -5.84 3.16
CA GLY A 115 -7.61 -5.99 4.25
C GLY A 115 -8.74 -6.98 3.92
N VAL A 116 -8.89 -8.04 4.74
CA VAL A 116 -9.97 -9.03 4.62
C VAL A 116 -11.35 -8.41 4.84
N TYR A 117 -11.50 -7.61 5.89
CA TYR A 117 -12.69 -6.79 6.11
C TYR A 117 -12.41 -5.36 5.64
N LYS A 118 -13.12 -4.93 4.59
CA LYS A 118 -12.96 -3.57 4.05
C LYS A 118 -13.43 -2.52 5.06
N ARG A 119 -12.83 -1.34 5.02
CA ARG A 119 -13.16 -0.21 5.93
C ARG A 119 -14.45 0.52 5.55
N ASP A 120 -15.37 -0.16 4.89
CA ASP A 120 -16.70 0.33 4.55
C ASP A 120 -17.77 -0.18 5.54
N VAL A 121 -19.03 0.22 5.34
CA VAL A 121 -20.16 -0.18 6.20
C VAL A 121 -20.36 -1.70 6.20
N LYS A 122 -20.22 -2.36 5.04
CA LYS A 122 -20.44 -3.80 4.90
C LYS A 122 -19.32 -4.60 5.57
N GLY A 123 -18.07 -4.20 5.37
CA GLY A 123 -16.90 -4.82 5.96
C GLY A 123 -16.86 -4.67 7.47
N ARG A 124 -17.19 -3.49 8.02
CA ARG A 124 -17.34 -3.31 9.48
C ARG A 124 -18.44 -4.19 10.06
N ALA A 125 -19.60 -4.28 9.40
CA ALA A 125 -20.68 -5.16 9.84
C ALA A 125 -20.27 -6.65 9.78
N ALA A 126 -19.51 -7.06 8.76
CA ALA A 126 -19.01 -8.42 8.62
C ALA A 126 -17.95 -8.76 9.68
N PHE A 127 -17.04 -7.82 9.99
CA PHE A 127 -16.08 -7.98 11.09
C PHE A 127 -16.80 -8.11 12.44
N GLY A 128 -17.83 -7.30 12.70
CA GLY A 128 -18.64 -7.42 13.91
C GLY A 128 -19.28 -8.80 14.07
N ARG A 129 -19.82 -9.37 12.97
CA ARG A 129 -20.35 -10.75 13.00
C ARG A 129 -19.27 -11.78 13.33
N PHE A 130 -18.07 -11.64 12.76
CA PHE A 130 -16.95 -12.52 13.07
C PHE A 130 -16.55 -12.45 14.54
N VAL A 131 -16.42 -11.26 15.12
CA VAL A 131 -16.08 -11.09 16.54
C VAL A 131 -17.16 -11.70 17.44
N ASN A 132 -18.44 -11.47 17.14
CA ASN A 132 -19.54 -12.03 17.91
C ASN A 132 -19.56 -13.56 17.87
N GLU A 133 -19.32 -14.16 16.69
CA GLU A 133 -19.23 -15.61 16.54
C GLU A 133 -18.06 -16.18 17.34
N LEU A 134 -16.89 -15.54 17.25
CA LEU A 134 -15.70 -15.94 18.00
C LEU A 134 -15.95 -15.92 19.52
N GLN A 135 -16.64 -14.88 20.02
CA GLN A 135 -17.01 -14.78 21.44
C GLN A 135 -18.00 -15.88 21.86
N SER A 136 -19.00 -16.16 21.03
CA SER A 136 -19.98 -17.24 21.27
C SER A 136 -19.30 -18.61 21.39
N GLU A 137 -18.38 -18.93 20.48
CA GLU A 137 -17.65 -20.21 20.49
C GLU A 137 -16.70 -20.35 21.69
N LEU A 138 -16.03 -19.25 22.09
CA LEU A 138 -15.21 -19.23 23.30
C LEU A 138 -16.05 -19.41 24.58
N GLY A 139 -17.23 -18.80 24.63
CA GLY A 139 -18.16 -18.93 25.76
C GLY A 139 -18.81 -20.30 25.90
N LYS A 140 -18.86 -21.10 24.83
CA LYS A 140 -19.29 -22.52 24.87
C LYS A 140 -18.19 -23.47 25.34
N SER A 141 -16.93 -23.04 25.26
CA SER A 141 -15.75 -23.86 25.60
C SER A 141 -15.23 -23.65 27.02
N LEU A 142 -15.91 -22.80 27.82
CA LEU A 142 -15.65 -22.52 29.24
C LEU A 142 -16.83 -23.01 30.08
#